data_AF-A0A1Q7RZZ1-F1
#
_entry.id   AF-A0A1Q7RZZ1-F1
#
_cell.length_a   1.000
_cell.length_b   1.000
_cell.length_c   1.000
_cell.angle_alpha   90.00
_cell.angle_beta   90.00
_cell.angle_gamma   90.00
#
_symmetry.space_group_name_H-M   'P 1'
#
loop_
_entity.id
_entity.type
_entity.pdbx_description
1 polymer ?
#
loop_
_entity_poly.entity_id
_entity_poly.type
_entity_poly.pdbx_seq_one_letter_code
_entity_poly.pdbx_strand_id
1 'polypeptide(L)'
;MARLEAGDAAMIDKFATVYAGHVDLPDMGQGATPANERRYPNAHLATVFEKTEAVARAMDDLGYHAIWLAEHHFQHEGYECLPNILMVAVHLAHVTPRIRIGCGFNITPTS
;
A
#
# COMPACT_ATOMS: atom_id res chain seq x y z
N MET A 1 38.15 -20.46 -10.37
CA MET A 1 37.03 -20.08 -9.50
C MET A 1 35.75 -20.42 -10.24
N ALA A 2 35.09 -21.50 -9.83
CA ALA A 2 33.93 -22.04 -10.52
C ALA A 2 32.74 -21.10 -10.34
N ARG A 3 32.13 -20.75 -11.48
CA ARG A 3 30.81 -20.12 -11.56
C ARG A 3 29.80 -21.01 -10.85
N LEU A 4 28.99 -20.43 -9.97
CA LEU A 4 27.79 -21.08 -9.46
C LEU A 4 26.76 -21.09 -10.59
N GLU A 5 26.81 -22.11 -11.45
CA GLU A 5 25.69 -22.50 -12.31
C GLU A 5 24.76 -23.35 -11.43
N ALA A 6 23.98 -22.68 -10.58
CA ALA A 6 22.84 -23.29 -9.92
C ALA A 6 21.67 -23.19 -10.90
N GLY A 7 21.28 -24.32 -11.49
CA GLY A 7 20.22 -24.41 -12.47
C GLY A 7 18.91 -23.80 -11.98
N ASP A 8 18.27 -23.07 -12.90
CA ASP A 8 16.86 -23.05 -13.34
C ASP A 8 15.77 -23.80 -12.52
N ALA A 9 15.92 -23.90 -11.20
CA ALA A 9 14.77 -23.95 -10.32
C ALA A 9 14.19 -22.53 -10.34
N ALA A 10 12.91 -22.38 -10.68
CA ALA A 10 12.24 -21.08 -10.76
C ALA A 10 12.37 -20.31 -9.43
N MET A 11 13.43 -19.52 -9.31
CA MET A 11 13.70 -18.71 -8.13
C MET A 11 12.63 -17.62 -8.04
N ILE A 12 12.00 -17.50 -6.88
CA ILE A 12 11.03 -16.42 -6.63
C ILE A 12 11.81 -15.10 -6.56
N ASP A 13 11.67 -14.29 -7.60
CA ASP A 13 12.34 -13.00 -7.77
C ASP A 13 11.39 -11.79 -7.70
N LYS A 14 10.07 -12.04 -7.71
CA LYS A 14 9.03 -11.01 -7.71
C LYS A 14 8.27 -10.99 -6.40
N PHE A 15 8.72 -10.13 -5.51
CA PHE A 15 8.00 -9.81 -4.27
C PHE A 15 7.11 -8.60 -4.50
N ALA A 16 5.83 -8.75 -4.16
CA ALA A 16 4.86 -7.67 -4.21
C ALA A 16 4.00 -7.67 -2.95
N THR A 17 3.44 -6.52 -2.61
CA THR A 17 2.47 -6.40 -1.51
C THR A 17 1.22 -5.69 -1.97
N VAL A 18 0.11 -5.98 -1.30
CA VAL A 18 -1.09 -5.14 -1.33
C VAL A 18 -1.01 -4.20 -0.13
N TYR A 19 -1.06 -2.91 -0.39
CA TYR A 19 -1.13 -1.88 0.64
C TYR A 19 -2.44 -1.10 0.45
N ALA A 20 -3.42 -1.40 1.29
CA ALA A 20 -4.75 -0.78 1.22
C ALA A 20 -4.81 0.67 1.75
N GLY A 21 -3.71 1.16 2.34
CA GLY A 21 -3.60 2.53 2.83
C GLY A 21 -4.23 2.74 4.20
N HIS A 22 -3.62 2.16 5.23
CA HIS A 22 -4.03 2.43 6.61
C HIS A 22 -3.23 3.59 7.21
N VAL A 23 -3.87 4.36 8.09
CA VAL A 23 -3.16 5.35 8.93
C VAL A 23 -2.40 4.64 10.06
N ASP A 24 -1.62 5.39 10.82
CA ASP A 24 -1.12 4.89 12.10
C ASP A 24 -2.27 4.81 13.11
N LEU A 25 -2.44 3.62 13.68
CA LEU A 25 -3.46 3.34 14.68
C LEU A 25 -2.83 3.53 16.07
N PRO A 26 -3.49 4.24 17.00
CA PRO A 26 -2.95 4.54 18.32
C PRO A 26 -2.90 3.30 19.23
N ASP A 27 -3.72 2.29 18.95
CA ASP A 27 -3.83 1.04 19.69
C ASP A 27 -4.09 -0.15 18.74
N MET A 28 -3.53 -1.32 19.04
CA MET A 28 -3.60 -2.53 18.21
C MET A 28 -3.68 -3.80 19.06
N GLY A 29 -4.29 -4.86 18.51
CA GLY A 29 -4.42 -6.16 19.17
C GLY A 29 -5.81 -6.43 19.76
N GLN A 30 -5.96 -7.58 20.45
CA GLN A 30 -7.27 -8.12 20.87
C GLN A 30 -8.07 -7.21 21.81
N GLY A 31 -7.40 -6.38 22.61
CA GLY A 31 -8.02 -5.45 23.55
C GLY A 31 -8.08 -4.00 23.08
N ALA A 32 -7.71 -3.72 21.84
CA ALA A 32 -7.76 -2.37 21.28
C ALA A 32 -9.19 -1.96 20.94
N THR A 33 -9.39 -0.68 20.67
CA THR A 33 -10.66 -0.12 20.18
C THR A 33 -11.19 -0.96 19.00
N PRO A 34 -12.41 -1.51 19.08
CA PRO A 34 -13.02 -2.26 17.99
C PRO A 34 -13.07 -1.43 16.70
N ALA A 35 -12.87 -2.07 15.55
CA ALA A 35 -12.79 -1.37 14.25
C ALA A 35 -14.01 -0.46 14.02
N ASN A 36 -15.22 -1.00 14.20
CA ASN A 36 -16.49 -0.29 14.04
C ASN A 36 -16.71 0.89 15.00
N GLU A 37 -15.94 0.97 16.09
CA GLU A 37 -15.98 2.07 17.08
C GLU A 37 -14.92 3.13 16.81
N ARG A 38 -13.94 2.87 15.94
CA ARG A 38 -12.90 3.84 15.59
C ARG A 38 -13.49 5.00 14.79
N ARG A 39 -13.18 6.22 15.21
CA ARG A 39 -13.51 7.46 14.50
C ARG A 39 -12.31 8.39 14.53
N TYR A 40 -11.78 8.72 13.36
CA TYR A 40 -10.70 9.69 13.24
C TYR A 40 -11.16 10.96 12.50
N PRO A 41 -10.61 12.13 12.86
CA PRO A 41 -10.83 13.34 12.07
C PRO A 41 -10.15 13.23 10.70
N ASN A 42 -10.69 13.93 9.70
CA ASN A 42 -10.14 13.92 8.34
C ASN A 42 -8.66 14.29 8.28
N ALA A 43 -8.19 15.19 9.15
CA ALA A 43 -6.77 15.56 9.25
C ALA A 43 -5.88 14.35 9.59
N HIS A 44 -6.35 13.45 10.45
CA HIS A 44 -5.64 12.20 10.76
C HIS A 44 -5.74 11.21 9.60
N LEU A 45 -6.94 11.05 9.01
CA LEU A 45 -7.15 10.16 7.86
C LEU A 45 -6.26 10.54 6.67
N ALA A 46 -6.05 11.83 6.43
CA ALA A 46 -5.19 12.34 5.37
C ALA A 46 -3.70 11.98 5.53
N THR A 47 -3.24 11.60 6.74
CA THR A 47 -1.85 11.14 6.95
C THR A 47 -1.54 9.85 6.19
N VAL A 48 -2.57 9.13 5.71
CA VAL A 48 -2.40 7.98 4.83
C VAL A 48 -1.56 8.29 3.59
N PHE A 49 -1.63 9.50 3.03
CA PHE A 49 -0.90 9.83 1.80
C PHE A 49 0.61 9.85 2.02
N GLU A 50 1.08 10.55 3.05
CA GLU A 50 2.50 10.60 3.43
C GLU A 50 3.02 9.21 3.78
N LYS A 51 2.23 8.44 4.52
CA LYS A 51 2.57 7.06 4.88
C LYS A 51 2.64 6.14 3.66
N THR A 52 1.70 6.26 2.72
CA THR A 52 1.69 5.47 1.48
C THR A 52 2.95 5.75 0.66
N GLU A 53 3.37 7.02 0.55
CA GLU A 53 4.64 7.39 -0.09
C GLU A 53 5.83 6.75 0.63
N ALA A 54 5.89 6.85 1.96
CA ALA A 54 6.98 6.27 2.73
C ALA A 54 7.11 4.75 2.51
N VAL A 55 5.98 4.03 2.51
CA VAL A 55 5.93 2.59 2.21
C VAL A 55 6.42 2.32 0.79
N ALA A 56 5.91 3.04 -0.21
CA ALA A 56 6.27 2.84 -1.61
C ALA A 56 7.76 3.11 -1.88
N ARG A 57 8.33 4.16 -1.28
CA ARG A 57 9.77 4.46 -1.36
C ARG A 57 10.61 3.36 -0.73
N ALA A 58 10.25 2.92 0.48
CA ALA A 58 10.97 1.83 1.14
C ALA A 58 10.95 0.55 0.30
N MET A 59 9.80 0.23 -0.30
CA MET A 59 9.68 -0.92 -1.20
C MET A 59 10.51 -0.76 -2.48
N ASP A 60 10.53 0.43 -3.09
CA ASP A 60 11.38 0.73 -4.25
C ASP A 60 12.85 0.51 -3.88
N ASP A 61 13.31 1.10 -2.77
CA ASP A 61 14.66 1.00 -2.22
C ASP A 61 15.10 -0.45 -2.00
N LEU A 62 14.20 -1.27 -1.43
CA LEU A 62 14.42 -2.69 -1.17
C LEU A 62 14.30 -3.59 -2.42
N GLY A 63 13.94 -3.05 -3.58
CA GLY A 63 13.88 -3.80 -4.83
C GLY A 63 12.63 -4.67 -5.00
N TYR A 64 11.52 -4.29 -4.38
CA TYR A 64 10.24 -4.96 -4.61
C TYR A 64 9.78 -4.81 -6.06
N HIS A 65 9.05 -5.82 -6.55
CA HIS A 65 8.55 -5.83 -7.90
C HIS A 65 7.37 -4.89 -8.10
N ALA A 66 6.41 -4.90 -7.16
CA ALA A 66 5.20 -4.11 -7.25
C ALA A 66 4.57 -3.78 -5.89
N ILE A 67 3.86 -2.65 -5.84
CA ILE A 67 2.89 -2.31 -4.80
C ILE A 67 1.50 -2.25 -5.43
N TRP A 68 0.53 -2.92 -4.82
CA TRP A 68 -0.87 -2.90 -5.23
C TRP A 68 -1.68 -2.05 -4.26
N LEU A 69 -2.40 -1.07 -4.79
CA LEU A 69 -3.25 -0.17 -4.00
C LEU A 69 -4.72 -0.60 -4.07
N ALA A 70 -5.48 -0.29 -3.02
CA ALA A 70 -6.92 -0.54 -2.94
C ALA A 70 -7.68 0.77 -2.74
N GLU A 71 -8.72 0.99 -3.55
CA GLU A 71 -9.60 2.16 -3.40
C GLU A 71 -10.76 1.82 -2.47
N HIS A 72 -10.94 2.64 -1.44
CA HIS A 72 -12.02 2.51 -0.48
C HIS A 72 -12.57 3.88 -0.10
N HIS A 73 -13.89 3.95 0.08
CA HIS A 73 -14.60 5.16 0.46
C HIS A 73 -15.27 4.97 1.82
N PHE A 74 -15.45 6.07 2.55
CA PHE A 74 -16.18 6.12 3.83
C PHE A 74 -15.55 5.33 5.01
N GLN A 75 -14.24 5.08 4.95
CA GLN A 75 -13.48 4.38 6.00
C GLN A 75 -13.05 5.34 7.11
N HIS A 76 -13.92 5.58 8.09
CA HIS A 76 -13.61 6.41 9.25
C HIS A 76 -12.74 5.68 10.29
N GLU A 77 -12.58 4.36 10.13
CA GLU A 77 -11.84 3.45 11.00
C GLU A 77 -10.33 3.49 10.79
N GLY A 78 -9.86 4.09 9.70
CA GLY A 78 -8.42 4.29 9.45
C GLY A 78 -7.70 3.14 8.74
N TYR A 79 -8.39 2.08 8.32
CA TYR A 79 -7.74 0.90 7.72
C TYR A 79 -7.50 1.01 6.21
N GLU A 80 -8.40 1.64 5.46
CA GLU A 80 -8.37 1.66 4.00
C GLU A 80 -8.78 3.05 3.50
N CYS A 81 -7.86 4.01 3.59
CA CYS A 81 -8.17 5.43 3.50
C CYS A 81 -7.79 6.07 2.15
N LEU A 82 -7.51 5.29 1.10
CA LEU A 82 -7.18 5.81 -0.23
C LEU A 82 -8.44 5.95 -1.10
N PRO A 83 -8.94 7.18 -1.35
CA PRO A 83 -10.20 7.36 -2.07
C PRO A 83 -10.03 7.41 -3.59
N ASN A 84 -8.81 7.57 -4.10
CA ASN A 84 -8.50 7.59 -5.52
C ASN A 84 -7.08 7.11 -5.74
N ILE A 85 -6.93 5.82 -6.03
CA ILE A 85 -5.62 5.19 -6.17
C ILE A 85 -4.90 5.55 -7.47
N LEU A 86 -5.61 6.07 -8.48
CA LEU A 86 -4.98 6.57 -9.71
C LEU A 86 -4.18 7.84 -9.44
N MET A 87 -4.74 8.79 -8.69
CA MET A 87 -4.03 10.02 -8.30
C MET A 87 -2.85 9.73 -7.37
N VAL A 88 -3.03 8.81 -6.43
CA VAL A 88 -1.94 8.33 -5.58
C VAL A 88 -0.86 7.65 -6.42
N ALA A 89 -1.23 6.79 -7.38
CA ALA A 89 -0.27 6.13 -8.26
C ALA A 89 0.52 7.12 -9.13
N VAL A 90 -0.11 8.18 -9.64
CA VAL A 90 0.58 9.25 -10.38
C VAL A 90 1.63 9.93 -9.50
N HIS A 91 1.28 10.24 -8.25
CA HIS A 91 2.22 10.80 -7.28
C HIS A 91 3.38 9.83 -7.00
N LEU A 92 3.08 8.57 -6.66
CA LEU A 92 4.08 7.56 -6.37
C LEU A 92 5.04 7.34 -7.55
N ALA A 93 4.53 7.29 -8.79
CA ALA A 93 5.34 7.12 -9.99
C ALA A 93 6.38 8.24 -10.18
N HIS A 94 6.11 9.45 -9.68
CA HIS A 94 7.07 10.56 -9.70
C HIS A 94 8.23 10.34 -8.73
N VAL A 95 7.99 9.62 -7.63
CA VAL A 95 8.92 9.52 -6.50
C VAL A 95 9.54 8.14 -6.30
N THR A 96 9.08 7.12 -7.02
CA THR A 96 9.60 5.74 -7.00
C THR A 96 9.98 5.27 -8.41
N PRO A 97 11.28 5.30 -8.79
CA PRO A 97 11.69 5.10 -10.18
C PRO A 97 11.70 3.64 -10.67
N ARG A 98 11.52 2.64 -9.81
CA ARG A 98 11.71 1.22 -10.15
C ARG A 98 10.48 0.35 -9.89
N ILE A 99 9.78 0.57 -8.78
CA ILE A 99 8.65 -0.25 -8.37
C ILE A 99 7.46 -0.07 -9.32
N ARG A 100 6.76 -1.16 -9.63
CA ARG A 100 5.51 -1.09 -10.40
C ARG A 100 4.35 -0.77 -9.46
N ILE A 101 3.47 0.12 -9.90
CA ILE A 101 2.29 0.50 -9.12
C ILE A 101 1.06 -0.11 -9.78
N GLY A 102 0.38 -0.99 -9.06
CA GLY A 102 -0.85 -1.64 -9.47
C GLY A 102 -2.07 -1.03 -8.79
N CYS A 103 -3.17 -0.96 -9.53
CA CYS A 103 -4.48 -0.61 -8.97
C CYS A 103 -5.29 -1.91 -8.80
N GLY A 104 -5.22 -2.52 -7.62
CA GLY A 104 -5.84 -3.83 -7.37
C GLY A 104 -7.36 -3.76 -7.26
N PHE A 105 -7.87 -2.64 -6.75
CA PHE A 105 -9.30 -2.39 -6.56
C PHE A 105 -9.63 -0.97 -6.98
N ASN A 106 -10.04 -0.78 -8.23
CA ASN A 106 -10.67 0.47 -8.65
C ASN A 106 -12.18 0.34 -8.47
N ILE A 107 -12.81 1.29 -7.79
CA ILE A 107 -14.26 1.28 -7.62
C ILE A 107 -14.89 1.97 -8.82
N THR A 108 -15.30 1.18 -9.81
CA THR A 108 -16.08 1.68 -10.94
C THR A 108 -17.53 1.92 -10.53
N PRO A 109 -18.23 2.89 -11.14
CA PRO A 109 -19.65 3.14 -10.84
C PRO A 109 -20.48 1.85 -10.98
N THR A 110 -21.25 1.52 -9.95
CA THR A 110 -22.30 0.51 -10.04
C THR A 110 -23.55 1.20 -10.57
N SER A 111 -23.90 0.90 -11.82
CA SER A 111 -25.13 1.38 -12.47
C SER A 111 -26.39 0.92 -11.77
#